data_AF-A0A4Q3VRR9-F1
#
_entry.id   AF-A0A4Q3VRR9-F1
#
_cell.length_a   1.000
_cell.length_b   1.000
_cell.length_c   1.000
_cell.angle_alpha   90.00
_cell.angle_beta   90.00
_cell.angle_gamma   90.00
#
_symmetry.space_group_name_H-M   'P 1'
#
loop_
_entity.id
_entity.type
_entity.pdbx_description
1 polymer ?
#
loop_
_entity_poly.entity_id
_entity_poly.type
_entity_poly.pdbx_seq_one_letter_code
_entity_poly.pdbx_strand_id
1 'polypeptide(L)'
;MVGQGKPVAKPKPKPAKPTFEREGRAFVTKYCARCHGADPVAGFDMTKARTVVMVQAAGENWDKVHKNVASKHMPPQGVAQPTKAERDLFLKVLDEALRVNCDLADPGRVTLRRLNRNEYDNTIRDLLGIPSNFAEDFPSDDVGYGFDNIGDVLSLSPLLMEKYLDAAEKISALAIRPLARPNGFLVAGYDVKGGGASAEGSGVSFFSTGIATAEPQVSRQGLYTLRVTT
;
A
#
# COMPACT_ATOMS: atom_id res chain seq x y z
N MET A 1 -74.43 3.10 -0.04
CA MET A 1 -73.79 1.82 0.33
C MET A 1 -72.31 2.07 0.52
N VAL A 2 -71.85 2.21 1.78
CA VAL A 2 -70.43 2.44 2.10
C VAL A 2 -69.75 1.09 2.20
N GLY A 3 -68.91 0.76 1.21
CA GLY A 3 -68.14 -0.47 1.21
C GLY A 3 -67.02 -0.42 2.25
N GLN A 4 -67.14 -1.24 3.29
CA GLN A 4 -66.08 -1.45 4.28
C GLN A 4 -64.91 -2.19 3.61
N GLY A 5 -63.78 -1.52 3.43
CA GLY A 5 -62.55 -2.13 2.97
C GLY A 5 -62.02 -3.12 4.01
N LYS A 6 -61.85 -4.39 3.63
CA LYS A 6 -61.21 -5.42 4.47
C LYS A 6 -59.77 -5.01 4.81
N PRO A 7 -59.30 -5.18 6.06
CA PRO A 7 -57.91 -4.94 6.41
C PRO A 7 -57.02 -5.97 5.69
N VAL A 8 -56.02 -5.48 4.95
CA VAL A 8 -54.95 -6.31 4.39
C VAL A 8 -54.05 -6.76 5.53
N ALA A 9 -53.90 -8.08 5.70
CA ALA A 9 -53.07 -8.66 6.75
C ALA A 9 -51.59 -8.26 6.56
N LYS A 10 -50.94 -7.79 7.63
CA LYS A 10 -49.51 -7.48 7.63
C LYS A 10 -48.69 -8.74 7.31
N PRO A 11 -47.67 -8.66 6.44
CA PRO A 11 -46.84 -9.81 6.10
C PRO A 11 -46.11 -10.33 7.33
N LYS A 12 -46.11 -11.66 7.53
CA LYS A 12 -45.39 -12.31 8.64
C LYS A 12 -43.90 -11.97 8.55
N PRO A 13 -43.23 -11.63 9.67
CA PRO A 13 -41.80 -11.33 9.66
C PRO A 13 -41.01 -12.56 9.20
N LYS A 14 -40.05 -12.34 8.28
CA LYS A 14 -39.11 -13.39 7.86
C LYS A 14 -38.35 -13.91 9.09
N PRO A 15 -38.09 -15.22 9.18
CA PRO A 15 -37.28 -15.76 10.27
C PRO A 15 -35.91 -15.10 10.27
N ALA A 16 -35.46 -14.66 11.46
CA ALA A 16 -34.15 -14.04 11.63
C ALA A 16 -33.05 -15.03 11.22
N LYS A 17 -32.01 -14.54 10.55
CA LYS A 17 -30.85 -15.37 10.20
C LYS A 17 -30.18 -15.92 11.47
N PRO A 18 -29.61 -17.14 11.43
CA PRO A 18 -28.76 -17.65 12.50
C PRO A 18 -27.57 -16.72 12.74
N THR A 19 -27.13 -16.59 13.99
CA THR A 19 -25.95 -15.80 14.36
C THR A 19 -25.08 -16.56 15.36
N PHE A 20 -23.83 -16.14 15.52
CA PHE A 20 -22.96 -16.73 16.53
C PHE A 20 -23.51 -16.50 17.96
N GLU A 21 -24.01 -15.31 18.25
CA GLU A 21 -24.53 -14.93 19.58
C GLU A 21 -25.70 -15.82 20.07
N ARG A 22 -26.47 -16.38 19.13
CA ARG A 22 -27.64 -17.22 19.45
C ARG A 22 -27.34 -18.69 19.23
N GLU A 23 -27.13 -19.11 17.98
CA GLU A 23 -26.91 -20.52 17.64
C GLU A 23 -25.50 -20.98 18.01
N GLY A 24 -24.48 -20.17 17.73
CA GLY A 24 -23.09 -20.49 18.04
C GLY A 24 -22.86 -20.70 19.53
N ARG A 25 -23.35 -19.76 20.35
CA ARG A 25 -23.28 -19.85 21.82
C ARG A 25 -24.05 -21.03 22.39
N ALA A 26 -25.26 -21.31 21.87
CA ALA A 26 -26.03 -22.46 22.30
C ALA A 26 -25.27 -23.77 22.05
N PHE A 27 -24.60 -23.89 20.90
CA PHE A 27 -23.75 -25.04 20.59
C PHE A 27 -22.56 -25.15 21.56
N VAL A 28 -21.83 -24.05 21.80
CA VAL A 28 -20.70 -24.01 22.74
C VAL A 28 -21.13 -24.41 24.14
N THR A 29 -22.25 -23.88 24.63
CA THR A 29 -22.78 -24.23 25.96
C THR A 29 -23.15 -25.72 26.06
N LYS A 30 -23.76 -26.29 25.02
CA LYS A 30 -24.25 -27.67 25.02
C LYS A 30 -23.13 -28.70 24.87
N TYR A 31 -22.13 -28.42 24.02
CA TYR A 31 -21.16 -29.44 23.58
C TYR A 31 -19.72 -29.18 24.02
N CYS A 32 -19.36 -27.93 24.35
CA CYS A 32 -17.96 -27.54 24.56
C CYS A 32 -17.67 -27.15 26.01
N ALA A 33 -18.60 -26.43 26.66
CA ALA A 33 -18.37 -25.76 27.94
C ALA A 33 -17.96 -26.68 29.11
N ARG A 34 -18.27 -27.99 29.03
CA ARG A 34 -17.85 -28.95 30.05
C ARG A 34 -16.32 -29.06 30.18
N CYS A 35 -15.60 -28.98 29.06
CA CYS A 35 -14.13 -29.11 29.04
C CYS A 35 -13.42 -27.79 28.67
N HIS A 36 -14.13 -26.88 27.99
CA HIS A 36 -13.64 -25.58 27.53
C HIS A 36 -14.36 -24.41 28.23
N GLY A 37 -14.68 -24.58 29.52
CA GLY A 37 -15.32 -23.58 30.37
C GLY A 37 -14.30 -22.72 31.12
N ALA A 38 -14.73 -22.15 32.26
CA ALA A 38 -13.93 -21.23 33.07
C ALA A 38 -12.61 -21.82 33.59
N ASP A 39 -12.55 -23.14 33.77
CA ASP A 39 -11.32 -23.90 34.07
C ASP A 39 -11.08 -24.92 32.94
N PRO A 40 -10.48 -24.49 31.82
CA PRO A 40 -10.42 -25.30 30.62
C PRO A 40 -9.29 -26.34 30.74
N VAL A 41 -9.68 -27.62 30.73
CA VAL A 41 -8.75 -28.76 30.70
C VAL A 41 -7.80 -28.68 29.49
N ALA A 42 -8.25 -28.04 28.41
CA ALA A 42 -7.52 -27.86 27.16
C ALA A 42 -7.06 -26.40 26.91
N GLY A 43 -6.95 -25.56 27.94
CA GLY A 43 -6.31 -24.25 27.89
C GLY A 43 -7.05 -23.14 27.12
N PHE A 44 -8.24 -23.39 26.59
CA PHE A 44 -9.06 -22.41 25.88
C PHE A 44 -10.50 -22.38 26.41
N ASP A 45 -10.89 -21.26 27.02
CA ASP A 45 -12.24 -21.01 27.54
C ASP A 45 -13.11 -20.37 26.43
N MET A 46 -13.99 -21.19 25.86
CA MET A 46 -14.90 -20.78 24.79
C MET A 46 -16.10 -19.98 25.30
N THR A 47 -16.41 -20.06 26.59
CA THR A 47 -17.62 -19.44 27.17
C THR A 47 -17.52 -17.93 27.28
N LYS A 48 -16.29 -17.39 27.19
CA LYS A 48 -16.01 -15.95 27.17
C LYS A 48 -16.40 -15.29 25.85
N ALA A 49 -16.38 -16.00 24.72
CA ALA A 49 -16.74 -15.44 23.43
C ALA A 49 -18.26 -15.30 23.33
N ARG A 50 -18.77 -14.10 23.62
CA ARG A 50 -20.21 -13.82 23.61
C ARG A 50 -20.70 -13.12 22.34
N THR A 51 -19.78 -12.55 21.57
CA THR A 51 -20.07 -11.78 20.35
C THR A 51 -19.11 -12.18 19.24
N VAL A 52 -19.49 -11.90 17.98
CA VAL A 52 -18.61 -12.08 16.83
C VAL A 52 -17.26 -11.37 17.02
N VAL A 53 -17.24 -10.17 17.59
CA VAL A 53 -15.99 -9.41 17.85
C VAL A 53 -15.04 -10.20 18.75
N MET A 54 -15.55 -10.88 19.78
CA MET A 54 -14.73 -11.70 20.68
C MET A 54 -14.23 -12.99 20.01
N VAL A 55 -15.01 -13.55 19.09
CA VAL A 55 -14.58 -14.69 18.25
C VAL A 55 -13.43 -14.25 17.35
N GLN A 56 -13.59 -13.12 16.67
CA GLN A 56 -12.59 -12.55 15.77
C GLN A 56 -11.30 -12.17 16.50
N ALA A 57 -11.40 -11.58 17.70
CA ALA A 57 -10.23 -11.25 18.53
C ALA A 57 -9.39 -12.46 18.93
N ALA A 58 -9.99 -13.66 18.96
CA ALA A 58 -9.31 -14.93 19.20
C ALA A 58 -9.33 -15.84 17.96
N GLY A 59 -9.25 -15.24 16.76
CA GLY A 59 -9.47 -15.90 15.47
C GLY A 59 -8.67 -17.18 15.28
N GLU A 60 -7.36 -17.19 15.61
CA GLU A 60 -6.52 -18.39 15.49
C GLU A 60 -7.03 -19.59 16.31
N ASN A 61 -7.57 -19.33 17.51
CA ASN A 61 -8.12 -20.38 18.34
C ASN A 61 -9.46 -20.86 17.76
N TRP A 62 -10.31 -19.95 17.30
CA TRP A 62 -11.60 -20.30 16.70
C TRP A 62 -11.45 -20.99 15.33
N ASP A 63 -10.38 -20.74 14.57
CA ASP A 63 -10.02 -21.51 13.38
C ASP A 63 -9.70 -22.97 13.72
N LYS A 64 -8.98 -23.20 14.84
CA LYS A 64 -8.73 -24.56 15.34
C LYS A 64 -10.03 -25.23 15.78
N VAL A 65 -10.92 -24.49 16.45
CA VAL A 65 -12.27 -24.99 16.80
C VAL A 65 -13.02 -25.41 15.55
N HIS A 66 -13.08 -24.54 14.53
CA HIS A 66 -13.73 -24.84 13.27
C HIS A 66 -13.20 -26.14 12.65
N LYS A 67 -11.88 -26.27 12.51
CA LYS A 67 -11.22 -27.48 11.96
C LYS A 67 -11.53 -28.74 12.78
N ASN A 68 -11.48 -28.66 14.11
CA ASN A 68 -11.74 -29.81 14.98
C ASN A 68 -13.21 -30.25 14.99
N VAL A 69 -14.14 -29.30 14.90
CA VAL A 69 -15.57 -29.60 14.80
C VAL A 69 -15.91 -30.12 13.40
N ALA A 70 -15.36 -29.55 12.33
CA ALA A 70 -15.56 -30.01 10.96
C ALA A 70 -15.04 -31.44 10.73
N SER A 71 -13.86 -31.75 11.26
CA SER A 71 -13.24 -33.08 11.17
C SER A 71 -13.77 -34.09 12.18
N LYS A 72 -14.75 -33.72 13.01
CA LYS A 72 -15.37 -34.57 14.05
C LYS A 72 -14.41 -35.06 15.14
N HIS A 73 -13.25 -34.42 15.31
CA HIS A 73 -12.38 -34.64 16.47
C HIS A 73 -12.99 -34.09 17.75
N MET A 74 -13.77 -33.01 17.63
CA MET A 74 -14.51 -32.40 18.74
C MET A 74 -16.03 -32.43 18.50
N PRO A 75 -16.83 -32.68 19.54
CA PRO A 75 -16.43 -33.16 20.88
C PRO A 75 -15.80 -34.57 20.84
N PRO A 76 -14.98 -34.97 21.83
CA PRO A 76 -14.33 -36.28 21.83
C PRO A 76 -15.35 -37.43 21.96
N GLN A 77 -14.92 -38.66 21.68
CA GLN A 77 -15.77 -39.82 21.92
C GLN A 77 -16.12 -39.97 23.41
N GLY A 78 -17.31 -40.51 23.71
CA GLY A 78 -17.78 -40.71 25.08
C GLY A 78 -18.46 -39.49 25.73
N VAL A 79 -18.62 -38.37 25.01
CA VAL A 79 -19.47 -37.25 25.43
C VAL A 79 -20.60 -36.98 24.44
N ALA A 80 -21.54 -36.11 24.82
CA ALA A 80 -22.66 -35.72 23.96
C ALA A 80 -22.16 -35.24 22.59
N GLN A 81 -22.66 -35.85 21.53
CA GLN A 81 -22.30 -35.52 20.16
C GLN A 81 -23.40 -34.67 19.50
N PRO A 82 -23.03 -33.65 18.71
CA PRO A 82 -23.99 -32.91 17.92
C PRO A 82 -24.48 -33.78 16.75
N THR A 83 -25.76 -33.62 16.41
CA THR A 83 -26.29 -34.14 15.14
C THR A 83 -25.59 -33.47 13.96
N LYS A 84 -25.69 -34.07 12.77
CA LYS A 84 -25.16 -33.45 11.53
C LYS A 84 -25.71 -32.03 11.34
N ALA A 85 -27.01 -31.83 11.55
CA ALA A 85 -27.65 -30.54 11.37
C ALA A 85 -27.14 -29.48 12.37
N GLU A 86 -26.97 -29.84 13.64
CA GLU A 86 -26.41 -28.93 14.65
C GLU A 86 -24.95 -28.56 14.34
N ARG A 87 -24.16 -29.54 13.90
CA ARG A 87 -22.76 -29.32 13.52
C ARG A 87 -22.64 -28.41 12.31
N ASP A 88 -23.40 -28.70 11.25
CA ASP A 88 -23.39 -27.92 10.01
C ASP A 88 -23.86 -26.47 10.28
N LEU A 89 -24.88 -26.29 11.13
CA LEU A 89 -25.34 -24.96 11.54
C LEU A 89 -24.27 -24.19 12.32
N PHE A 90 -23.59 -24.84 13.26
CA PHE A 90 -22.51 -24.23 14.03
C PHE A 90 -21.35 -23.81 13.14
N LEU A 91 -20.88 -24.68 12.25
CA LEU A 91 -19.80 -24.36 11.31
C LEU A 91 -20.18 -23.18 10.43
N LYS A 92 -21.43 -23.16 9.91
CA LYS A 92 -21.91 -22.04 9.11
C LYS A 92 -21.90 -20.70 9.85
N VAL A 93 -22.41 -20.65 11.09
CA VAL A 93 -22.41 -19.37 11.84
C VAL A 93 -21.00 -18.97 12.26
N LEU A 94 -20.09 -19.94 12.47
CA LEU A 94 -18.70 -19.69 12.78
C LEU A 94 -17.93 -19.18 11.56
N ASP A 95 -18.17 -19.74 10.37
CA ASP A 95 -17.63 -19.24 9.09
C ASP A 95 -18.07 -17.79 8.84
N GLU A 96 -19.34 -17.48 9.09
CA GLU A 96 -19.85 -16.10 8.97
C GLU A 96 -19.19 -15.17 10.00
N ALA A 97 -18.92 -15.63 11.22
CA ALA A 97 -18.25 -14.86 12.28
C ALA A 97 -16.76 -14.65 12.01
N LEU A 98 -16.06 -15.66 11.48
CA LEU A 98 -14.64 -15.63 11.15
C LEU A 98 -14.34 -15.06 9.77
N ARG A 99 -15.39 -14.74 9.00
CA ARG A 99 -15.22 -14.09 7.71
C ARG A 99 -14.36 -12.85 7.88
N VAL A 100 -13.26 -12.78 7.10
CA VAL A 100 -12.32 -11.67 7.12
C VAL A 100 -13.10 -10.38 7.02
N ASN A 101 -13.10 -9.63 8.11
CA ASN A 101 -13.59 -8.28 8.12
C ASN A 101 -12.39 -7.39 7.76
N CYS A 102 -12.38 -6.88 6.53
CA CYS A 102 -11.35 -5.97 6.06
C CYS A 102 -11.27 -4.68 6.89
N ASP A 103 -12.28 -4.38 7.70
CA ASP A 103 -12.31 -3.23 8.61
C ASP A 103 -11.68 -3.53 9.99
N LEU A 104 -11.42 -4.80 10.32
CA LEU A 104 -10.91 -5.24 11.64
C LEU A 104 -9.58 -5.98 11.60
N ALA A 105 -9.05 -6.30 10.42
CA ALA A 105 -7.77 -6.96 10.29
C ALA A 105 -6.64 -5.92 10.41
N ASP A 106 -6.03 -5.80 11.58
CA ASP A 106 -4.68 -5.27 11.69
C ASP A 106 -3.75 -6.29 11.00
N PRO A 107 -3.18 -6.00 9.81
CA PRO A 107 -2.31 -6.93 9.09
C PRO A 107 -0.99 -7.20 9.84
N GLY A 108 -0.81 -6.60 11.01
CA GLY A 108 0.43 -6.64 11.76
C GLY A 108 1.37 -5.52 11.30
N ARG A 109 2.61 -5.57 11.78
CA ARG A 109 3.62 -4.59 11.39
C ARG A 109 4.07 -4.85 9.96
N VAL A 110 3.96 -3.83 9.12
CA VAL A 110 4.62 -3.80 7.83
C VAL A 110 6.11 -3.52 8.05
N THR A 111 6.98 -4.45 7.69
CA THR A 111 8.41 -4.21 7.62
C THR A 111 8.72 -3.29 6.44
N LEU A 112 9.52 -2.24 6.69
CA LEU A 112 9.99 -1.39 5.60
C LEU A 112 10.89 -2.24 4.69
N ARG A 113 10.41 -2.55 3.49
CA ARG A 113 11.20 -3.27 2.49
C ARG A 113 11.98 -2.29 1.61
N ARG A 114 13.25 -2.60 1.34
CA ARG A 114 13.96 -2.00 0.21
C ARG A 114 13.54 -2.69 -1.10
N LEU A 115 13.89 -2.05 -2.22
CA LEU A 115 13.78 -2.68 -3.54
C LEU A 115 14.87 -3.74 -3.68
N ASN A 116 14.54 -4.87 -4.30
CA ASN A 116 15.54 -5.83 -4.76
C ASN A 116 16.31 -5.25 -5.97
N ARG A 117 17.39 -5.90 -6.41
CA ARG A 117 18.25 -5.36 -7.49
C ARG A 117 17.47 -5.09 -8.79
N ASN A 118 16.62 -6.04 -9.19
CA ASN A 118 15.81 -5.93 -10.40
C ASN A 118 14.75 -4.83 -10.28
N GLU A 119 14.10 -4.73 -9.12
CA GLU A 119 13.13 -3.68 -8.82
C GLU A 119 13.81 -2.30 -8.83
N TYR A 120 15.02 -2.18 -8.29
CA TYR A 120 15.79 -0.94 -8.29
C TYR A 120 16.10 -0.47 -9.71
N ASP A 121 16.67 -1.34 -10.55
CA ASP A 121 17.02 -0.99 -11.93
C ASP A 121 15.79 -0.65 -12.77
N ASN A 122 14.69 -1.40 -12.62
CA ASN A 122 13.44 -1.07 -13.28
C ASN A 122 12.91 0.30 -12.82
N THR A 123 12.98 0.60 -11.52
CA THR A 123 12.53 1.88 -10.97
C THR A 123 13.35 3.05 -11.51
N ILE A 124 14.68 2.93 -11.57
CA ILE A 124 15.55 3.97 -12.11
C ILE A 124 15.26 4.20 -13.59
N ARG A 125 15.12 3.13 -14.38
CA ARG A 125 14.74 3.22 -15.79
C ARG A 125 13.39 3.91 -15.96
N ASP A 126 12.38 3.51 -15.20
CA ASP A 126 11.01 3.98 -15.37
C ASP A 126 10.84 5.45 -14.90
N LEU A 127 11.56 5.88 -13.85
CA LEU A 127 11.50 7.24 -13.34
C LEU A 127 12.35 8.24 -14.13
N LEU A 128 13.54 7.83 -14.58
CA LEU A 128 14.53 8.74 -15.17
C LEU A 128 14.75 8.53 -16.67
N GLY A 129 14.25 7.44 -17.24
CA GLY A 129 14.42 7.13 -18.67
C GLY A 129 15.87 6.84 -19.08
N ILE A 130 16.75 6.51 -18.14
CA ILE A 130 18.16 6.20 -18.37
C ILE A 130 18.41 4.68 -18.37
N PRO A 131 19.52 4.19 -18.98
CA PRO A 131 19.81 2.75 -19.08
C PRO A 131 19.84 2.05 -17.71
N SER A 132 19.37 0.80 -17.66
CA SER A 132 19.30 -0.03 -16.45
C SER A 132 20.49 -0.99 -16.34
N ASN A 133 21.35 -0.82 -15.34
CA ASN A 133 22.23 -1.86 -14.75
C ASN A 133 22.95 -1.36 -13.48
N PHE A 134 22.41 -0.36 -12.78
CA PHE A 134 23.13 0.28 -11.67
C PHE A 134 23.20 -0.63 -10.44
N ALA A 135 22.32 -1.62 -10.33
CA ALA A 135 22.31 -2.61 -9.26
C ALA A 135 23.19 -3.84 -9.52
N GLU A 136 23.93 -3.90 -10.63
CA GLU A 136 24.76 -5.05 -10.99
C GLU A 136 25.83 -5.38 -9.93
N ASP A 137 26.43 -4.33 -9.35
CA ASP A 137 27.48 -4.43 -8.34
C ASP A 137 26.95 -4.57 -6.89
N PHE A 138 25.64 -4.63 -6.69
CA PHE A 138 25.07 -4.75 -5.35
C PHE A 138 25.35 -6.14 -4.77
N PRO A 139 25.36 -6.35 -3.44
CA PRO A 139 25.29 -7.68 -2.84
C PRO A 139 23.99 -8.41 -3.20
N SER A 140 24.01 -9.76 -3.16
CA SER A 140 22.84 -10.56 -3.59
C SER A 140 21.68 -10.35 -2.63
N ASP A 141 20.47 -10.36 -3.19
CA ASP A 141 19.26 -10.28 -2.38
C ASP A 141 19.02 -11.62 -1.66
N ASP A 142 18.63 -11.53 -0.40
CA ASP A 142 18.26 -12.70 0.39
C ASP A 142 16.92 -13.27 -0.10
N VAL A 143 16.81 -14.60 -0.13
CA VAL A 143 15.60 -15.30 -0.60
C VAL A 143 14.79 -15.79 0.59
N GLY A 144 13.54 -15.32 0.69
CA GLY A 144 12.56 -15.73 1.69
C GLY A 144 11.41 -16.49 1.01
N TYR A 145 11.06 -17.67 1.50
CA TYR A 145 9.95 -18.48 0.94
C TYR A 145 10.04 -18.75 -0.58
N GLY A 146 11.25 -18.70 -1.15
CA GLY A 146 11.49 -18.86 -2.59
C GLY A 146 11.39 -17.56 -3.42
N PHE A 147 11.22 -16.40 -2.77
CA PHE A 147 11.13 -15.09 -3.40
C PHE A 147 12.21 -14.14 -2.87
N ASP A 148 12.73 -13.28 -3.73
CA ASP A 148 13.79 -12.30 -3.45
C ASP A 148 13.25 -10.88 -3.20
N ASN A 149 11.93 -10.74 -3.00
CA ASN A 149 11.24 -9.47 -2.76
C ASN A 149 10.55 -9.41 -1.38
N ILE A 150 10.90 -10.33 -0.48
CA ILE A 150 10.32 -10.42 0.86
C ILE A 150 11.01 -9.45 1.81
N GLY A 151 10.26 -8.46 2.30
CA GLY A 151 10.78 -7.39 3.16
C GLY A 151 11.46 -7.88 4.45
N ASP A 152 11.01 -9.02 5.00
CA ASP A 152 11.53 -9.57 6.25
C ASP A 152 12.96 -10.12 6.15
N VAL A 153 13.43 -10.42 4.93
CA VAL A 153 14.80 -10.91 4.68
C VAL A 153 15.67 -9.87 3.98
N LEU A 154 15.08 -8.85 3.35
CA LEU A 154 15.82 -7.80 2.66
C LEU A 154 16.41 -6.77 3.63
N SER A 155 17.56 -7.10 4.19
CA SER A 155 18.34 -6.19 5.05
C SER A 155 19.18 -5.19 4.24
N LEU A 156 19.53 -4.06 4.87
CA LEU A 156 20.45 -3.07 4.32
C LEU A 156 21.81 -3.18 5.03
N SER A 157 22.77 -3.85 4.39
CA SER A 157 24.14 -3.94 4.91
C SER A 157 24.91 -2.64 4.65
N PRO A 158 25.97 -2.34 5.44
CA PRO A 158 26.84 -1.19 5.18
C PRO A 158 27.42 -1.18 3.76
N LEU A 159 27.83 -2.35 3.26
CA LEU A 159 28.34 -2.51 1.90
C LEU A 159 27.28 -2.17 0.85
N LEU A 160 26.03 -2.62 1.03
CA LEU A 160 24.95 -2.28 0.12
C LEU A 160 24.64 -0.77 0.15
N MET A 161 24.74 -0.12 1.31
CA MET A 161 24.57 1.33 1.42
C MET A 161 25.65 2.10 0.63
N GLU A 162 26.91 1.68 0.71
CA GLU A 162 28.01 2.24 -0.10
C GLU A 162 27.70 2.09 -1.60
N LYS A 163 27.23 0.91 -2.04
CA LYS A 163 26.85 0.68 -3.43
C LYS A 163 25.65 1.51 -3.89
N TYR A 164 24.68 1.79 -3.01
CA TYR A 164 23.61 2.73 -3.33
C TYR A 164 24.14 4.16 -3.57
N LEU A 165 25.12 4.61 -2.80
CA LEU A 165 25.73 5.94 -2.98
C LEU A 165 26.52 6.00 -4.29
N ASP A 166 27.33 4.98 -4.59
CA ASP A 166 28.06 4.87 -5.87
C ASP A 166 27.09 4.89 -7.07
N ALA A 167 25.98 4.14 -6.98
CA ALA A 167 24.94 4.12 -8.00
C ALA A 167 24.26 5.49 -8.13
N ALA A 168 23.92 6.14 -7.02
CA ALA A 168 23.26 7.43 -7.01
C ALA A 168 24.10 8.53 -7.68
N GLU A 169 25.42 8.50 -7.51
CA GLU A 169 26.33 9.43 -8.19
C GLU A 169 26.30 9.24 -9.72
N LYS A 170 26.45 7.99 -10.18
CA LYS A 170 26.38 7.63 -11.61
C LYS A 170 25.02 8.01 -12.22
N ILE A 171 23.93 7.71 -11.51
CA ILE A 171 22.56 8.02 -11.92
C ILE A 171 22.38 9.54 -12.04
N SER A 172 22.83 10.30 -11.04
CA SER A 172 22.70 11.76 -11.02
C SER A 172 23.48 12.41 -12.15
N ALA A 173 24.68 11.92 -12.47
CA ALA A 173 25.49 12.42 -13.58
C ALA A 173 24.81 12.22 -14.95
N LEU A 174 24.00 11.16 -15.10
CA LEU A 174 23.25 10.89 -16.33
C LEU A 174 21.90 11.62 -16.38
N ALA A 175 21.20 11.70 -15.25
CA ALA A 175 19.87 12.30 -15.16
C ALA A 175 19.92 13.84 -15.17
N ILE A 176 20.91 14.43 -14.50
CA ILE A 176 21.08 15.88 -14.42
C ILE A 176 21.89 16.33 -15.63
N ARG A 177 21.18 16.79 -16.68
CA ARG A 177 21.84 17.46 -17.80
C ARG A 177 22.43 18.77 -17.31
N PRO A 178 23.73 19.05 -17.54
CA PRO A 178 24.22 20.41 -17.39
C PRO A 178 23.41 21.29 -18.32
N LEU A 179 22.81 22.36 -17.79
CA LEU A 179 22.24 23.41 -18.62
C LEU A 179 23.35 23.81 -19.58
N ALA A 180 23.13 23.63 -20.88
CA ALA A 180 24.05 24.16 -21.88
C ALA A 180 24.30 25.61 -21.48
N ARG A 181 25.58 26.00 -21.32
CA ARG A 181 25.90 27.41 -21.09
C ARG A 181 25.14 28.17 -22.16
N PRO A 182 24.22 29.07 -21.79
CA PRO A 182 23.39 29.71 -22.78
C PRO A 182 24.32 30.37 -23.80
N ASN A 183 23.94 30.34 -25.08
CA ASN A 183 24.58 31.19 -26.07
C ASN A 183 24.39 32.62 -25.57
N GLY A 184 25.40 33.14 -24.87
CA GLY A 184 25.39 34.50 -24.35
C GLY A 184 25.60 35.41 -25.54
N PHE A 185 24.61 36.25 -25.82
CA PHE A 185 24.78 37.28 -26.84
C PHE A 185 25.31 38.52 -26.12
N LEU A 186 26.53 38.93 -26.48
CA LEU A 186 27.07 40.21 -26.06
C LEU A 186 26.48 41.30 -26.94
N VAL A 187 25.68 42.19 -26.35
CA VAL A 187 25.23 43.41 -27.00
C VAL A 187 26.14 44.53 -26.55
N ALA A 188 27.31 44.62 -27.19
CA ALA A 188 28.30 45.62 -26.84
C ALA A 188 27.71 47.05 -26.92
N GLY A 189 27.76 47.77 -25.80
CA GLY A 189 27.42 49.20 -25.73
C GLY A 189 25.99 49.56 -25.34
N TYR A 190 25.14 48.60 -24.96
CA TYR A 190 23.75 48.88 -24.57
C TYR A 190 23.31 48.12 -23.32
N ASP A 191 22.54 48.79 -22.46
CA ASP A 191 21.77 48.13 -21.41
C ASP A 191 20.66 47.33 -22.05
N VAL A 192 20.64 46.03 -21.78
CA VAL A 192 19.65 45.13 -22.36
C VAL A 192 18.62 44.75 -21.30
N LYS A 193 17.34 44.85 -21.67
CA LYS A 193 16.22 44.42 -20.82
C LYS A 193 15.57 43.18 -21.44
N GLY A 194 15.15 42.24 -20.61
CA GLY A 194 14.47 41.03 -21.09
C GLY A 194 13.69 40.29 -20.02
N GLY A 195 12.51 39.78 -20.38
CA GLY A 195 11.78 38.80 -19.58
C GLY A 195 12.33 37.40 -19.85
N GLY A 196 12.66 36.67 -18.79
CA GLY A 196 13.23 35.31 -18.90
C GLY A 196 14.74 35.25 -19.19
N ALA A 197 15.47 36.36 -19.02
CA ALA A 197 16.90 36.45 -19.25
C ALA A 197 17.64 37.06 -18.06
N SER A 198 18.88 36.63 -17.80
CA SER A 198 19.80 37.33 -16.89
C SER A 198 20.64 38.31 -17.69
N ALA A 199 20.59 39.58 -17.30
CA ALA A 199 21.48 40.62 -17.80
C ALA A 199 22.64 40.81 -16.82
N GLU A 200 23.87 40.71 -17.32
CA GLU A 200 25.08 41.01 -16.54
C GLU A 200 26.02 41.85 -17.43
N GLY A 201 26.25 43.11 -17.03
CA GLY A 201 26.97 44.08 -17.87
C GLY A 201 26.26 44.32 -19.22
N SER A 202 27.02 44.24 -20.32
CA SER A 202 26.54 44.40 -21.70
C SER A 202 26.09 43.07 -22.35
N GLY A 203 25.96 42.00 -21.56
CA GLY A 203 25.58 40.68 -22.04
C GLY A 203 24.19 40.28 -21.57
N VAL A 204 23.50 39.48 -22.40
CA VAL A 204 22.26 38.79 -22.00
C VAL A 204 22.37 37.30 -22.23
N SER A 205 21.97 36.55 -21.21
CA SER A 205 21.93 35.09 -21.22
C SER A 205 20.48 34.60 -21.13
N PHE A 206 20.11 33.68 -22.02
CA PHE A 206 18.79 33.06 -22.07
C PHE A 206 18.84 31.61 -21.61
N PHE A 207 18.22 31.29 -20.48
CA PHE A 207 18.13 29.90 -19.97
C PHE A 207 16.94 29.11 -20.55
N SER A 208 16.03 29.79 -21.26
CA SER A 208 14.90 29.22 -21.98
C SER A 208 14.53 30.13 -23.17
N THR A 209 13.25 30.27 -23.55
CA THR A 209 12.82 31.28 -24.53
C THR A 209 12.70 32.65 -23.87
N GLY A 210 13.28 33.68 -24.49
CA GLY A 210 13.22 35.05 -23.99
C GLY A 210 13.41 36.08 -25.09
N ILE A 211 13.19 37.34 -24.74
CA ILE A 211 13.37 38.48 -25.63
C ILE A 211 14.42 39.40 -25.00
N ALA A 212 15.43 39.79 -25.78
CA ALA A 212 16.34 40.88 -25.44
C ALA A 212 15.98 42.11 -26.27
N THR A 213 15.84 43.23 -25.60
CA THR A 213 15.63 44.53 -26.25
C THR A 213 16.76 45.48 -25.86
N ALA A 214 17.36 46.12 -26.86
CA ALA A 214 18.32 47.21 -26.71
C ALA A 214 17.78 48.46 -27.41
N GLU A 215 17.81 49.60 -26.71
CA GLU A 215 17.30 50.88 -27.22
C GLU A 215 18.45 51.89 -27.34
N PRO A 216 19.13 51.96 -28.51
CA PRO A 216 20.20 52.92 -28.73
C PRO A 216 19.68 54.36 -28.79
N GLN A 217 20.29 55.28 -28.03
CA GLN A 217 20.05 56.72 -28.16
C GLN A 217 20.89 57.30 -29.30
N VAL A 218 20.24 57.67 -30.41
CA VAL A 218 20.91 58.26 -31.58
C VAL A 218 20.80 59.78 -31.52
N SER A 219 21.91 60.46 -31.18
CA SER A 219 21.93 61.91 -30.93
C SER A 219 22.25 62.79 -32.14
N ARG A 220 22.55 62.19 -33.30
CA ARG A 220 22.91 62.90 -34.54
C ARG A 220 22.21 62.27 -35.74
N GLN A 221 21.91 63.08 -36.76
CA GLN A 221 21.44 62.55 -38.04
C GLN A 221 22.61 61.91 -38.81
N GLY A 222 22.39 60.72 -39.38
CA GLY A 222 23.40 59.99 -40.12
C GLY A 222 22.94 58.60 -40.58
N LEU A 223 23.80 57.92 -41.33
CA LEU A 223 23.63 56.52 -41.70
C LEU A 223 24.27 55.62 -40.64
N TYR A 224 23.53 54.61 -40.18
CA TYR A 224 23.96 53.68 -39.16
C TYR A 224 23.83 52.25 -39.67
N THR A 225 24.77 51.37 -39.28
CA THR A 225 24.71 49.93 -39.58
C THR A 225 24.50 49.16 -38.29
N LEU A 226 23.41 48.40 -38.21
CA LEU A 226 23.15 47.46 -37.13
C LEU A 226 23.65 46.08 -37.55
N ARG A 227 24.49 45.44 -36.72
CA ARG A 227 24.99 44.09 -36.97
C ARG A 227 24.69 43.22 -35.75
N VAL A 228 23.97 42.12 -35.98
CA VAL A 228 23.77 41.05 -35.01
C VAL A 228 24.66 39.89 -35.43
N THR A 229 25.60 39.48 -34.57
CA THR A 229 26.45 38.31 -34.79
C THR A 229 25.97 37.21 -33.86
N THR A 230 25.57 36.07 -34.43
CA THR A 230 25.15 34.86 -33.71
C THR A 230 26.27 33.84 -33.62
#